data_AF-A0A7K7EZS3-F1
#
_entry.id   AF-A0A7K7EZS3-F1
#
_cell.length_a   1.000
_cell.length_b   1.000
_cell.length_c   1.000
_cell.angle_alpha   90.00
_cell.angle_beta   90.00
_cell.angle_gamma   90.00
#
_symmetry.space_group_name_H-M   'P 1'
#
loop_
_entity.id
_entity.type
_entity.pdbx_description
1 polymer ?
#
loop_
_entity_poly.entity_id
_entity_poly.type
_entity_poly.pdbx_seq_one_letter_code
_entity_poly.pdbx_strand_id
1 'polypeptide(L)' 'LAVVYEAPHPADAALYPARCPYLRPRWRELPGRLLDVGFGGRWWVLAARLRDCDVNEE' A
#
# COMPACT_ATOMS: atom_id res chain seq x y z
N LEU A 1 14.08 0.19 6.80
CA LEU A 1 12.62 0.08 7.03
C LEU A 1 11.94 0.80 5.88
N ALA A 2 10.96 0.16 5.24
CA ALA A 2 10.16 0.72 4.15
C ALA A 2 8.68 0.35 4.36
N VAL A 3 7.77 1.10 3.75
CA VAL A 3 6.33 0.82 3.75
C VAL A 3 5.78 1.00 2.33
N VAL A 4 4.77 0.21 1.99
CA VAL A 4 4.00 0.35 0.76
C VAL A 4 2.56 0.65 1.16
N TYR A 5 1.94 1.65 0.54
CA TYR A 5 0.57 2.05 0.79
C TYR A 5 -0.13 2.40 -0.53
N GLU A 6 -1.46 2.29 -0.54
CA GLU A 6 -2.27 2.68 -1.68
C GLU A 6 -2.50 4.20 -1.72
N ALA A 7 -2.25 4.81 -2.89
CA ALA A 7 -2.59 6.19 -3.18
C ALA A 7 -3.91 6.27 -3.97
N PRO A 8 -4.77 7.27 -3.72
CA PRO A 8 -6.06 7.40 -4.41
C PRO A 8 -5.95 7.76 -5.90
N HIS A 9 -4.79 8.28 -6.33
CA HIS A 9 -4.53 8.68 -7.71
C HIS A 9 -3.06 8.35 -8.07
N PRO A 10 -2.75 8.09 -9.34
CA PRO A 10 -1.37 7.90 -9.78
C PRO A 10 -0.58 9.22 -9.70
N ALA A 11 0.75 9.12 -9.61
CA ALA A 11 1.63 10.27 -9.35
C ALA A 11 1.63 11.31 -10.48
N ASP A 12 1.35 10.88 -11.71
CA ASP A 12 1.30 11.71 -12.91
C ASP A 12 -0.08 12.31 -13.19
N ALA A 13 -1.11 11.99 -12.38
CA ALA A 13 -2.45 12.52 -12.57
C ALA A 13 -2.48 14.06 -12.57
N ALA A 14 -3.11 14.65 -13.59
CA ALA A 14 -3.31 16.09 -13.72
C ALA A 14 -4.70 16.56 -13.24
N LEU A 15 -5.49 15.68 -12.64
CA LEU A 15 -6.82 16.00 -12.12
C LEU A 15 -6.74 16.89 -10.87
N TYR A 16 -7.67 17.83 -10.73
CA TYR A 16 -7.73 18.71 -9.55
C TYR A 16 -7.77 17.96 -8.21
N PRO A 17 -8.58 16.88 -8.02
CA PRO A 17 -8.57 16.09 -6.79
C PRO A 17 -7.22 15.47 -6.43
N ALA A 18 -6.37 15.19 -7.41
CA ALA A 18 -5.04 14.60 -7.19
C ALA A 18 -4.00 15.65 -6.74
N ARG A 19 -4.18 16.91 -7.13
CA ARG A 19 -3.22 18.00 -6.87
C ARG A 19 -3.57 18.85 -5.65
N CYS A 20 -4.87 19.01 -5.36
CA CYS A 20 -5.36 19.87 -4.29
C CYS A 20 -4.89 19.38 -2.89
N PRO A 21 -4.11 20.18 -2.13
CA PRO A 21 -3.59 19.77 -0.81
C PRO A 21 -4.68 19.46 0.22
N TYR A 22 -5.82 20.14 0.12
CA TYR A 22 -6.94 19.99 1.05
C TYR A 22 -7.77 18.72 0.82
N LEU A 23 -7.62 18.08 -0.35
CA LEU A 23 -8.26 16.80 -0.69
C LEU A 23 -7.35 15.60 -0.43
N ARG A 24 -6.12 15.81 0.07
CA ARG A 24 -5.19 14.72 0.35
C ARG A 24 -5.65 13.88 1.54
N PRO A 25 -5.41 12.57 1.52
CA PRO A 25 -5.68 11.70 2.67
C PRO A 25 -4.99 12.21 3.93
N ARG A 26 -5.67 12.10 5.07
CA ARG A 26 -5.09 12.48 6.36
C ARG A 26 -4.12 11.41 6.83
N TRP A 27 -3.09 11.81 7.58
CA TRP A 27 -2.16 10.87 8.21
C TRP A 27 -2.84 9.80 9.08
N ARG A 28 -3.99 10.13 9.68
CA ARG A 28 -4.79 9.20 10.48
C ARG A 28 -5.44 8.09 9.65
N GLU A 29 -5.60 8.27 8.34
CA GLU A 29 -6.18 7.26 7.43
C GLU A 29 -5.11 6.30 6.88
N LEU A 30 -3.82 6.63 7.06
CA LEU A 30 -2.71 5.84 6.54
C LEU A 30 -2.72 4.38 7.00
N PRO A 31 -3.03 4.04 8.27
CA PRO A 31 -3.05 2.64 8.70
C PRO A 31 -4.00 1.75 7.90
N GLY A 32 -5.15 2.28 7.47
CA GLY A 32 -6.11 1.56 6.64
C GLY A 32 -5.71 1.39 5.18
N ARG A 33 -4.62 2.05 4.75
CA ARG A 33 -4.11 2.03 3.37
C ARG A 33 -2.75 1.33 3.23
N LEU A 34 -2.15 0.88 4.34
CA LEU A 34 -0.89 0.14 4.31
C LEU A 34 -1.11 -1.23 3.66
N LEU A 35 -0.24 -1.56 2.70
CA LEU A 35 -0.26 -2.82 1.98
C LEU A 35 0.83 -3.77 2.49
N ASP A 36 2.04 -3.25 2.74
CA ASP A 36 3.16 -4.06 3.23
C ASP A 36 4.21 -3.22 3.99
N VAL A 37 5.01 -3.91 4.79
CA VAL A 37 6.15 -3.36 5.55
C VAL A 37 7.41 -4.13 5.17
N GLY A 38 8.44 -3.38 4.79
CA GLY A 38 9.73 -3.89 4.35
C GLY A 38 10.81 -3.72 5.42
N PHE A 39 11.28 -4.83 5.99
CA PHE A 39 12.46 -4.84 6.85
C PHE A 39 13.13 -6.21 6.82
N GLY A 40 14.45 -6.27 7.10
CA GLY A 40 15.21 -7.52 7.03
C GLY A 40 15.30 -8.09 5.60
N GLY A 41 15.35 -7.22 4.59
CA GLY A 41 15.50 -7.60 3.19
C GLY A 41 14.28 -8.28 2.56
N ARG A 42 13.11 -8.21 3.20
CA ARG A 42 11.87 -8.82 2.70
C ARG A 42 10.65 -7.92 2.92
N TRP A 43 9.62 -8.19 2.14
CA TRP A 43 8.26 -7.69 2.32
C TRP A 43 7.45 -8.75 3.08
N TRP A 44 6.95 -8.42 4.27
CA TRP A 44 6.45 -9.43 5.20
C TRP A 44 5.05 -9.93 4.85
N VAL A 45 4.17 -9.04 4.40
CA VAL A 45 2.82 -9.44 3.97
C VAL A 45 2.92 -10.28 2.70
N LEU A 46 3.68 -9.82 1.71
CA LEU A 46 3.92 -10.56 0.47
C LEU A 46 4.54 -11.94 0.74
N ALA A 47 5.58 -12.02 1.58
CA ALA A 47 6.20 -13.29 1.92
C ALA A 47 5.25 -14.27 2.61
N ALA A 48 4.34 -13.78 3.46
CA ALA A 48 3.32 -14.60 4.10
C ALA A 48 2.28 -15.10 3.08
N ARG A 49 1.85 -14.25 2.14
CA ARG A 49 0.86 -14.60 1.11
C ARG A 49 1.39 -15.57 0.06
N LEU A 50 2.68 -15.50 -0.25
CA LEU A 50 3.33 -16.39 -1.21
C LEU A 50 3.80 -17.73 -0.61
N ARG A 51 3.61 -17.93 0.70
CA ARG A 51 4.11 -19.14 1.38
C ARG A 51 3.44 -20.42 0.84
N ASP A 52 2.13 -20.38 0.69
CA ASP A 52 1.30 -21.53 0.30
C ASP A 52 0.40 -21.18 -0.90
N CYS A 53 0.93 -20.39 -1.84
CA CYS A 53 0.14 -19.85 -2.96
C CYS A 53 -0.31 -20.90 -4.00
N ASP A 54 0.23 -22.11 -3.93
CA ASP A 54 -0.08 -23.27 -4.77
C ASP A 54 -1.00 -24.30 -4.08
N VAL A 55 -1.32 -24.10 -2.80
CA VAL A 55 -2.25 -24.95 -2.04
C VAL A 55 -3.65 -24.36 -2.12
N ASN A 56 -4.59 -25.11 -2.70
CA ASN A 56 -6.02 -24.78 -2.69
C ASN A 56 -6.69 -25.61 -1.58
N GLU A 57 -7.31 -24.99 -0.58
CA GLU A 57 -7.99 -25.69 0.52
C GLU A 57 -9.38 -26.24 0.13
N GLU A 58 -9.50 -26.86 -1.06
CA GLU A 58 -10.71 -27.58 -1.47
C GLU A 58 -11.18 -28.62 -0.43
#